data_AF-A0A974S855-F1
#
_entry.id   AF-A0A974S855-F1
#
_cell.length_a   1.000
_cell.length_b   1.000
_cell.length_c   1.000
_cell.angle_alpha   90.00
_cell.angle_beta   90.00
_cell.angle_gamma   90.00
#
_symmetry.space_group_name_H-M   'P 1'
#
loop_
_entity.id
_entity.type
_entity.pdbx_description
1 polymer ?
#
loop_
_entity_poly.entity_id
_entity_poly.type
_entity_poly.pdbx_seq_one_letter_code
_entity_poly.pdbx_strand_id
1 'polypeptide(L)'
;MGAGGFGRNATSLMGQFEMPYGVTSPPTMFTIPVLRYMKTYGVTEEDLAMVAVIQREWAALNPRSSFKDPITVDDVLNSPMIAWPFRMLMCCLVTDGGGALILTSADRAKDFPNKPVFVLGTGKASRPRWSARWRTSTPPRRSASRARRPSRKPASSMPTSIT
;
A
#
# COMPACT_ATOMS: atom_id res chain seq x y z
N MET A 1 10.52 -20.71 -17.18
CA MET A 1 10.94 -21.02 -15.79
C MET A 1 10.06 -20.22 -14.85
N GLY A 2 9.04 -20.88 -14.30
CA GLY A 2 7.97 -20.24 -13.54
C GLY A 2 8.43 -19.80 -12.15
N ALA A 3 8.01 -18.60 -11.75
CA ALA A 3 8.12 -18.17 -10.37
C ALA A 3 7.37 -19.18 -9.47
N GLY A 4 8.08 -19.74 -8.49
CA GLY A 4 7.48 -20.63 -7.49
C GLY A 4 6.22 -19.97 -6.91
N GLY A 5 5.11 -20.70 -6.92
CA GLY A 5 3.80 -20.18 -6.55
C GLY A 5 3.83 -19.47 -5.19
N PHE A 6 3.02 -18.42 -5.05
CA PHE A 6 2.81 -17.69 -3.79
C PHE A 6 2.80 -18.67 -2.62
N GLY A 7 3.80 -18.57 -1.74
CA GLY A 7 4.19 -19.60 -0.76
C GLY A 7 3.08 -20.08 0.18
N ARG A 8 2.20 -20.93 -0.34
CA ARG A 8 1.13 -21.68 0.36
C ARG A 8 1.62 -23.05 0.79
N ASN A 9 2.90 -23.18 1.14
CA ASN A 9 3.45 -24.46 1.61
C ASN A 9 3.03 -24.70 3.06
N ALA A 10 2.62 -25.93 3.41
CA ALA A 10 2.15 -26.31 4.73
C ALA A 10 3.20 -26.06 5.83
N THR A 11 4.48 -26.16 5.49
CA THR A 11 5.60 -25.90 6.41
C THR A 11 5.90 -24.43 6.62
N SER A 12 5.35 -23.53 5.79
CA SER A 12 5.55 -22.09 5.97
C SER A 12 4.79 -21.55 7.19
N LEU A 13 5.27 -20.46 7.77
CA LEU A 13 4.56 -19.77 8.86
C LEU A 13 3.12 -19.40 8.48
N MET A 14 2.87 -19.11 7.19
CA MET A 14 1.54 -18.84 6.67
C MET A 14 0.68 -20.11 6.69
N GLY A 15 1.24 -21.24 6.24
CA GLY A 15 0.56 -22.54 6.24
C GLY A 15 0.20 -23.04 7.64
N GLN A 16 1.04 -22.74 8.65
CA GLN A 16 0.82 -23.20 10.01
C GLN A 16 -0.09 -22.28 10.84
N PHE A 17 0.03 -20.95 10.70
CA PHE A 17 -0.58 -20.00 11.65
C PHE A 17 -1.57 -19.00 11.03
N GLU A 18 -1.70 -18.92 9.70
CA GLU A 18 -2.59 -17.95 9.03
C GLU A 18 -3.67 -18.67 8.20
N MET A 19 -3.26 -19.63 7.36
CA MET A 19 -4.14 -20.40 6.48
C MET A 19 -5.22 -21.21 7.21
N PRO A 20 -4.94 -21.90 8.34
CA PRO A 20 -5.99 -22.65 9.05
C PRO A 20 -7.11 -21.77 9.58
N TYR A 21 -6.84 -20.47 9.78
CA TYR A 21 -7.80 -19.48 10.27
C TYR A 21 -8.43 -18.65 9.14
N GLY A 22 -8.31 -19.08 7.88
CA GLY A 22 -8.97 -18.45 6.73
C GLY A 22 -8.30 -17.18 6.20
N VAL A 23 -7.09 -16.84 6.67
CA VAL A 23 -6.33 -15.67 6.19
C VAL A 23 -5.60 -16.01 4.89
N THR A 24 -6.35 -16.07 3.79
CA THR A 24 -5.87 -16.62 2.52
C THR A 24 -5.73 -15.58 1.40
N SER A 25 -6.46 -14.47 1.48
CA SER A 25 -6.50 -13.41 0.47
C SER A 25 -6.12 -12.05 1.06
N PRO A 26 -5.64 -11.09 0.23
CA PRO A 26 -5.29 -9.76 0.70
C PRO A 26 -6.42 -9.04 1.48
N PRO A 27 -7.70 -9.08 1.05
CA PRO A 27 -8.79 -8.48 1.81
C PRO A 27 -8.88 -8.99 3.26
N THR A 28 -8.68 -10.30 3.47
CA THR A 28 -8.73 -10.91 4.81
C THR A 28 -7.47 -10.64 5.65
N MET A 29 -6.32 -10.38 5.03
CA MET A 29 -5.06 -10.09 5.74
C MET A 29 -5.02 -8.71 6.39
N PHE A 30 -5.71 -7.73 5.80
CA PHE A 30 -5.66 -6.34 6.27
C PHE A 30 -6.72 -6.02 7.33
N THR A 31 -7.66 -6.92 7.62
CA THR A 31 -8.76 -6.66 8.57
C THR A 31 -8.22 -6.45 9.99
N ILE A 32 -7.48 -7.40 10.55
CA ILE A 32 -6.97 -7.33 11.93
C ILE A 32 -6.16 -6.05 12.25
N PRO A 33 -5.21 -5.58 11.40
CA PRO A 33 -4.51 -4.33 11.69
C PRO A 33 -5.42 -3.11 11.59
N VAL A 34 -6.39 -3.08 10.68
CA VAL A 34 -7.37 -1.99 10.59
C VAL A 34 -8.30 -2.00 11.80
N LEU A 35 -8.80 -3.16 12.23
CA LEU A 35 -9.61 -3.28 13.43
C LEU A 35 -8.87 -2.83 14.69
N ARG A 36 -7.57 -3.16 14.79
CA ARG A 36 -6.74 -2.63 15.88
C ARG A 36 -6.62 -1.11 15.80
N TYR A 37 -6.49 -0.56 14.59
CA TYR A 37 -6.41 0.88 14.36
C TYR A 37 -7.72 1.58 14.74
N MET A 38 -8.87 1.08 14.28
CA MET A 38 -10.21 1.56 14.65
C MET A 38 -10.42 1.53 16.17
N LYS A 39 -10.06 0.41 16.83
CA LYS A 39 -10.14 0.30 18.30
C LYS A 39 -9.23 1.29 19.03
N THR A 40 -8.06 1.62 18.48
CA THR A 40 -7.07 2.46 19.17
C THR A 40 -7.34 3.95 18.96
N TYR A 41 -7.85 4.34 17.80
CA TYR A 41 -7.99 5.74 17.38
C TYR A 41 -9.43 6.18 17.13
N GLY A 42 -10.42 5.29 17.29
CA GLY A 42 -11.83 5.62 17.11
C GLY A 42 -12.26 5.87 15.67
N VAL A 43 -11.49 5.37 14.69
CA VAL A 43 -11.79 5.55 13.26
C VAL A 43 -13.04 4.78 12.88
N THR A 44 -13.93 5.43 12.13
CA THR A 44 -15.23 4.91 11.70
C THR A 44 -15.15 4.18 10.35
N GLU A 45 -16.22 3.51 9.96
CA GLU A 45 -16.33 2.94 8.60
C GLU A 45 -16.44 4.06 7.54
N GLU A 46 -17.03 5.21 7.88
CA GLU A 46 -17.13 6.37 6.98
C GLU A 46 -15.76 6.96 6.66
N ASP A 47 -14.86 7.06 7.65
CA ASP A 47 -13.49 7.52 7.45
C ASP A 47 -12.71 6.62 6.49
N LEU A 48 -12.94 5.30 6.57
CA LEU A 48 -12.33 4.33 5.65
C LEU A 48 -12.92 4.46 4.24
N ALA A 49 -14.24 4.68 4.13
CA ALA A 49 -14.92 4.87 2.86
C ALA A 49 -14.47 6.14 2.13
N MET A 50 -14.18 7.22 2.88
CA MET A 50 -13.71 8.48 2.31
C MET A 50 -12.38 8.33 1.56
N VAL A 51 -11.50 7.42 1.99
CA VAL A 51 -10.25 7.12 1.27
C VAL A 51 -10.54 6.58 -0.13
N ALA A 52 -11.53 5.71 -0.28
CA ALA A 52 -11.91 5.14 -1.56
C ALA A 52 -12.53 6.20 -2.50
N VAL A 53 -13.36 7.09 -1.95
CA VAL A 53 -13.96 8.22 -2.69
C VAL A 53 -12.88 9.14 -3.24
N ILE A 54 -11.96 9.60 -2.40
CA ILE A 54 -10.86 10.49 -2.81
C ILE A 54 -9.99 9.79 -3.86
N GLN A 55 -9.66 8.51 -3.67
CA GLN A 55 -8.92 7.76 -4.68
C GLN A 55 -9.64 7.70 -6.03
N ARG A 56 -10.98 7.59 -6.02
CA ARG A 56 -11.78 7.60 -7.24
C ARG A 56 -11.77 8.98 -7.91
N GLU A 57 -11.86 10.07 -7.16
CA GLU A 57 -11.76 11.43 -7.69
C GLU A 57 -10.43 11.65 -8.42
N TRP A 58 -9.30 11.27 -7.80
CA TRP A 58 -7.99 11.34 -8.44
C TRP A 58 -7.86 10.39 -9.63
N ALA A 59 -8.51 9.23 -9.57
CA ALA A 59 -8.53 8.28 -10.67
C ALA A 59 -9.30 8.81 -11.89
N ALA A 60 -10.37 9.60 -11.68
CA ALA A 60 -11.15 10.21 -12.74
C ALA A 60 -10.31 11.21 -13.57
N LEU A 61 -9.36 11.90 -12.93
CA LEU A 61 -8.44 12.83 -13.60
C LEU A 61 -7.38 12.13 -14.46
N ASN A 62 -7.14 10.83 -14.25
CA ASN A 62 -6.12 10.09 -14.98
C ASN A 62 -6.73 9.36 -16.18
N PRO A 63 -6.34 9.69 -17.43
CA PRO A 63 -6.88 9.03 -18.62
C PRO A 63 -6.55 7.53 -18.67
N ARG A 64 -5.50 7.08 -17.97
CA ARG A 64 -5.06 5.67 -17.90
C ARG A 64 -5.77 4.84 -16.83
N SER A 65 -6.63 5.45 -16.01
CA SER A 65 -7.37 4.70 -14.98
C SER A 65 -8.43 3.78 -15.61
N SER A 66 -8.62 2.59 -15.04
CA SER A 66 -9.68 1.65 -15.45
C SER A 66 -11.07 2.10 -15.00
N PHE A 67 -11.19 2.69 -13.81
CA PHE A 67 -12.46 3.14 -13.24
C PHE A 67 -12.39 4.61 -12.89
N LYS A 68 -13.33 5.37 -13.45
CA LYS A 68 -13.36 6.84 -13.39
C LYS A 68 -14.68 7.39 -12.88
N ASP A 69 -15.73 6.56 -12.84
CA ASP A 69 -17.04 6.99 -12.39
C ASP A 69 -16.97 7.42 -10.92
N PRO A 70 -17.40 8.65 -10.60
CA PRO A 70 -17.37 9.14 -9.22
C PRO A 70 -18.25 8.27 -8.34
N ILE A 71 -17.80 8.04 -7.12
CA ILE A 71 -18.52 7.27 -6.10
C ILE A 71 -18.65 8.13 -4.84
N THR A 72 -19.76 7.97 -4.12
CA THR A 72 -19.98 8.64 -2.83
C THR A 72 -19.64 7.72 -1.66
N VAL A 73 -19.57 8.28 -0.45
CA VAL A 73 -19.39 7.48 0.78
C VAL A 73 -20.54 6.49 0.94
N ASP A 74 -21.77 6.92 0.67
CA ASP A 74 -22.96 6.07 0.77
C ASP A 74 -22.90 4.90 -0.23
N ASP A 75 -22.40 5.13 -1.45
CA ASP A 75 -22.21 4.04 -2.42
C ASP A 75 -21.22 2.98 -1.89
N VAL A 76 -20.14 3.44 -1.24
CA VAL A 76 -19.15 2.54 -0.62
C VAL A 76 -19.77 1.77 0.56
N LEU A 77 -20.53 2.45 1.42
CA LEU A 77 -21.20 1.85 2.57
C LEU A 77 -22.42 0.99 2.19
N ASN A 78 -22.98 1.13 1.00
CA ASN A 78 -24.02 0.24 0.49
C ASN A 78 -23.43 -0.93 -0.32
N SER A 79 -22.15 -0.89 -0.68
CA SER A 79 -21.51 -1.96 -1.43
C SER A 79 -21.37 -3.25 -0.59
N PRO A 80 -21.31 -4.44 -1.25
CA PRO A 80 -21.24 -5.72 -0.55
C PRO A 80 -20.02 -5.80 0.36
N MET A 81 -20.22 -6.33 1.57
CA MET A 81 -19.13 -6.58 2.51
C MET A 81 -18.31 -7.79 2.05
N ILE A 82 -16.99 -7.63 1.96
CA ILE A 82 -16.07 -8.71 1.55
C ILE A 82 -15.44 -9.35 2.79
N ALA A 83 -14.90 -8.52 3.68
CA ALA A 83 -14.32 -8.96 4.95
C ALA A 83 -14.35 -7.79 5.91
N TRP A 84 -15.11 -7.88 7.00
CA TRP A 84 -15.27 -6.76 7.93
C TRP A 84 -13.91 -6.21 8.41
N PRO A 85 -13.62 -4.91 8.24
CA PRO A 85 -14.51 -3.78 7.89
C PRO A 85 -14.48 -3.35 6.40
N PHE A 86 -13.87 -4.11 5.51
CA PHE A 86 -13.77 -3.79 4.09
C PHE A 86 -15.00 -4.21 3.28
N ARG A 87 -15.43 -3.28 2.43
CA ARG A 87 -16.45 -3.48 1.41
C ARG A 87 -15.86 -3.53 0.01
N MET A 88 -16.67 -3.92 -0.97
CA MET A 88 -16.22 -4.17 -2.34
C MET A 88 -15.50 -2.97 -2.95
N LEU A 89 -16.05 -1.76 -2.79
CA LEU A 89 -15.45 -0.54 -3.34
C LEU A 89 -14.19 -0.08 -2.61
N MET A 90 -13.86 -0.66 -1.46
CA MET A 90 -12.59 -0.44 -0.75
C MET A 90 -11.48 -1.40 -1.20
N CYS A 91 -11.82 -2.48 -1.92
CA CYS A 91 -10.83 -3.43 -2.43
C CYS A 91 -10.30 -3.00 -3.80
N CYS A 92 -8.99 -3.07 -3.97
CA CYS A 92 -8.38 -2.78 -5.26
C CYS A 92 -8.77 -3.82 -6.32
N LEU A 93 -8.97 -3.35 -7.56
CA LEU A 93 -9.20 -4.22 -8.71
C LEU A 93 -7.91 -4.98 -9.05
N VAL A 94 -8.06 -6.25 -9.40
CA VAL A 94 -6.98 -6.98 -10.06
C VAL A 94 -6.78 -6.39 -11.46
N THR A 95 -5.65 -5.73 -11.68
CA THR A 95 -5.37 -4.99 -12.91
C THR A 95 -4.09 -5.49 -13.56
N ASP A 96 -4.13 -5.75 -14.86
CA ASP A 96 -2.94 -6.03 -15.67
C ASP A 96 -2.39 -4.72 -16.26
N GLY A 97 -1.09 -4.49 -16.11
CA GLY A 97 -0.43 -3.28 -16.62
C GLY A 97 1.09 -3.42 -16.65
N GLY A 98 1.74 -2.64 -17.52
CA GLY A 98 3.19 -2.64 -17.70
C GLY A 98 3.75 -1.22 -17.78
N GLY A 99 4.92 -1.01 -17.20
CA GLY A 99 5.64 0.26 -17.25
C GLY A 99 7.15 0.05 -17.12
N ALA A 100 7.94 0.95 -17.72
CA ALA A 100 9.39 0.92 -17.67
C ALA A 100 9.94 2.32 -17.32
N LEU A 101 11.05 2.35 -16.58
CA LEU A 101 11.79 3.56 -16.25
C LEU A 101 13.22 3.41 -16.77
N ILE A 102 13.72 4.44 -17.46
CA ILE A 102 15.11 4.52 -17.89
C ILE A 102 15.90 5.28 -16.83
N LEU A 103 16.84 4.60 -16.17
CA LEU A 103 17.70 5.21 -15.16
C LEU A 103 19.12 5.35 -15.73
N THR A 104 19.71 6.53 -15.58
CA THR A 104 21.05 6.84 -16.06
C THR A 104 21.77 7.79 -15.09
N SER A 105 23.07 8.02 -15.31
CA SER A 105 23.84 8.97 -14.51
C SER A 105 23.33 10.40 -14.71
N ALA A 106 23.51 11.25 -13.70
CA ALA A 106 23.10 12.66 -13.76
C ALA A 106 23.73 13.42 -14.93
N ASP A 107 24.97 13.09 -15.29
CA ASP A 107 25.68 13.73 -16.40
C ASP A 107 25.09 13.35 -17.75
N ARG A 108 24.84 12.05 -17.97
CA ARG A 108 24.25 11.53 -19.21
C ARG A 108 22.77 11.90 -19.35
N ALA A 109 22.09 12.20 -18.25
CA ALA A 109 20.68 12.60 -18.27
C ALA A 109 20.46 13.92 -19.04
N LYS A 110 21.49 14.76 -19.20
CA LYS A 110 21.44 16.01 -19.98
C LYS A 110 21.34 15.77 -21.49
N ASP A 111 21.78 14.61 -21.97
CA ASP A 111 21.79 14.25 -23.40
C ASP A 111 20.42 13.74 -23.89
N PHE A 112 19.46 13.56 -22.99
CA PHE A 112 18.12 13.06 -23.31
C PHE A 112 17.15 14.20 -23.64
N PRO A 113 16.13 13.96 -24.49
CA PRO A 113 15.21 15.00 -24.95
C PRO A 113 14.27 15.54 -23.86
N ASN A 114 14.11 14.82 -22.74
CA ASN A 114 13.18 15.19 -21.67
C ASN A 114 13.93 15.76 -20.47
N LYS A 115 13.30 16.71 -19.77
CA LYS A 115 13.81 17.25 -18.50
C LYS A 115 14.04 16.11 -17.49
N PRO A 116 15.28 15.93 -16.97
CA PRO A 116 15.58 14.82 -16.08
C PRO A 116 14.96 15.02 -14.68
N VAL A 117 14.60 13.90 -14.04
CA VAL A 117 14.12 13.85 -12.65
C VAL A 117 15.18 13.19 -11.78
N PHE A 118 15.69 13.92 -10.77
CA PHE A 118 16.77 13.43 -9.90
C PHE A 118 16.22 12.64 -8.71
N VAL A 119 16.81 11.47 -8.46
CA VAL A 119 16.47 10.63 -7.29
C VAL A 119 17.21 11.17 -6.06
N LEU A 120 16.50 11.86 -5.18
CA LEU A 120 17.08 12.49 -3.98
C LEU A 120 17.47 11.48 -2.88
N GLY A 121 16.86 10.31 -2.86
CA GLY A 121 17.18 9.26 -1.90
C GLY A 121 16.35 7.99 -2.11
N THR A 122 16.89 6.86 -1.67
CA THR A 122 16.19 5.57 -1.68
C THR A 122 16.26 4.93 -0.30
N GLY A 123 15.20 4.22 0.09
CA GLY A 123 15.12 3.57 1.40
C GLY A 123 14.29 2.29 1.29
N LYS A 124 14.82 1.20 1.85
CA LYS A 124 14.12 -0.09 1.93
C LYS A 124 14.14 -0.58 3.36
N ALA A 125 12.97 -0.99 3.85
CA ALA A 125 12.84 -1.67 5.13
C ALA A 125 12.05 -2.96 4.91
N SER A 126 12.56 -4.09 5.43
CA SER A 126 11.79 -5.32 5.55
C SER A 126 11.14 -5.37 6.92
N ARG A 127 9.91 -5.90 6.97
CA ARG A 127 9.20 -6.17 8.21
C ARG A 127 8.85 -7.65 8.25
N PRO A 128 8.97 -8.32 9.41
CA PRO A 128 8.51 -9.69 9.56
C PRO A 128 7.05 -9.84 9.14
N ARG A 129 6.73 -11.02 8.60
CA ARG A 129 5.38 -11.37 8.12
C ARG A 129 4.38 -11.35 9.27
N TRP A 130 3.10 -11.28 8.93
CA TRP A 130 1.99 -11.01 9.82
C TRP A 130 1.98 -11.88 11.11
N SER A 131 2.27 -13.16 11.02
CA SER A 131 2.41 -14.09 12.16
C SER A 131 3.41 -13.66 13.25
N ALA A 132 4.47 -12.92 12.94
CA ALA A 132 5.42 -12.42 13.94
C ALA A 132 5.02 -11.08 14.58
N ARG A 133 3.83 -10.54 14.23
CA ARG A 133 3.34 -9.21 14.65
C ARG A 133 2.79 -9.17 16.08
N TRP A 134 2.61 -10.31 16.74
CA TRP A 134 2.07 -10.40 18.10
C TRP A 134 2.94 -9.70 19.16
N ARG A 135 4.25 -9.49 18.90
CA ARG A 135 5.08 -8.61 19.72
C ARG A 135 5.07 -7.20 19.15
N THR A 136 4.61 -6.28 19.99
CA THR A 136 4.71 -4.81 19.92
C THR A 136 3.56 -4.07 19.24
N SER A 137 3.00 -3.17 20.05
CA SER A 137 2.19 -1.98 19.82
C SER A 137 2.73 -1.00 18.76
N THR A 138 3.50 -1.44 17.76
CA THR A 138 4.07 -0.54 16.77
C THR A 138 3.08 -0.25 15.64
N PRO A 139 2.63 1.01 15.50
CA PRO A 139 1.86 1.42 14.33
C PRO A 139 2.69 1.23 13.05
N PRO A 140 2.05 1.12 11.86
CA PRO A 140 2.73 1.05 10.55
C PRO A 140 3.75 2.19 10.33
N ARG A 141 3.62 3.27 11.11
CA ARG A 141 4.53 4.42 11.18
C ARG A 141 5.99 4.06 11.41
N ARG A 142 6.36 3.00 12.17
CA ARG A 142 7.78 2.76 12.52
C ARG A 142 8.62 2.15 11.39
N SER A 143 8.04 1.28 10.56
CA SER A 143 8.73 0.79 9.35
C SER A 143 8.72 1.85 8.26
N ALA A 144 7.62 2.59 8.12
CA ALA A 144 7.54 3.72 7.20
C ALA A 144 8.57 4.81 7.57
N SER A 145 8.73 5.12 8.87
CA SER A 145 9.75 6.08 9.33
C SER A 145 11.17 5.55 9.16
N ARG A 146 11.39 4.22 9.26
CA ARG A 146 12.69 3.60 8.99
C ARG A 146 13.04 3.57 7.51
N ALA A 147 12.06 3.38 6.63
CA ALA A 147 12.23 3.51 5.18
C ALA A 147 12.42 4.97 4.75
N ARG A 148 11.77 5.92 5.44
CA ARG A 148 11.93 7.37 5.24
C ARG A 148 13.22 7.93 5.85
N ARG A 149 13.98 7.17 6.65
CA ARG A 149 15.28 7.61 7.15
C ARG A 149 16.27 7.57 5.98
N PRO A 150 16.83 8.71 5.54
CA PRO A 150 17.82 8.72 4.49
C PRO A 150 19.06 7.90 4.93
N SER A 151 19.60 7.12 4.01
CA SER A 151 20.91 6.50 4.16
C SER A 151 21.95 7.62 4.35
N ARG A 152 22.76 7.51 5.40
CA ARG A 152 23.67 8.56 5.92
C ARG A 152 24.44 9.33 4.82
N LYS A 153 23.90 10.50 4.46
CA LYS A 153 24.56 11.81 4.38
C LYS A 153 23.51 12.87 4.77
N PRO A 154 23.83 13.91 5.55
CA PRO A 154 22.85 14.89 5.96
C PRO A 154 22.45 15.75 4.75
N ALA A 155 21.30 15.46 4.14
CA ALA A 155 20.57 16.51 3.44
C ALA A 155 20.11 17.49 4.53
N SER A 156 20.68 18.70 4.52
CA SER A 156 20.57 19.72 5.57
C SER A 156 19.18 20.36 5.72
N SER A 157 18.16 19.84 5.06
CA SER A 157 16.80 20.36 5.12
C SER A 157 15.82 19.25 5.52
N MET A 158 15.14 19.44 6.65
CA MET A 158 13.88 18.71 6.92
C MET A 158 12.95 18.88 5.70
N PRO A 159 12.26 17.82 5.22
CA PRO A 159 11.37 17.98 4.07
C PRO A 159 10.07 18.63 4.52
N THR A 160 10.03 19.96 4.51
CA THR A 160 8.80 20.75 4.70
C THR A 160 7.96 20.82 3.42
N SER A 161 8.48 20.38 2.27
CA SER A 161 7.73 20.26 1.03
C SER A 161 7.99 18.92 0.36
N ILE A 162 6.98 18.04 0.41
CA ILE A 162 6.78 17.00 -0.59
C ILE A 162 5.68 17.57 -1.48
N THR A 163 6.09 18.25 -2.55
CA THR A 163 5.19 18.77 -3.58
C THR A 163 5.47 18.04 -4.88
#